data_AF-A0A2H3EM16-F1
#
_entry.id   AF-A0A2H3EM16-F1
#
_cell.length_a   1.000
_cell.length_b   1.000
_cell.length_c   1.000
_cell.angle_alpha   90.00
_cell.angle_beta   90.00
_cell.angle_gamma   90.00
#
_symmetry.space_group_name_H-M   'P 1'
#
loop_
_entity.id
_entity.type
_entity.pdbx_description
1 polymer ?
#
loop_
_entity_poly.entity_id
_entity_poly.type
_entity_poly.pdbx_seq_one_letter_code
_entity_poly.pdbx_strand_id
1 'polypeptide(L)'
;MLNYPYVLLNKVDFNDDFKKLIDEDKVTEACKKMVSQSIIYSGMRKSYRNMCCFNSGFFFRHDLVKKYHWYWRIEPNVHFHCNINFNPFVYMEDYKKIYIFTIAIDTTYNLCHYVATYTVFSDYLKSQGGFYYEQWDDMPVHSIAATLFVSKDQIQFFDEIGYKHFPYTHCPRDEEMWR
;
A
#
# COMPACT_ATOMS: atom_id res chain seq x y z
N MET A 1 13.37 -23.68 3.29
CA MET A 1 12.04 -23.04 3.35
C MET A 1 12.18 -21.81 4.23
N LEU A 2 11.88 -20.62 3.72
CA LEU A 2 11.90 -19.39 4.51
C LEU A 2 10.75 -19.47 5.52
N ASN A 3 11.03 -19.31 6.81
CA ASN A 3 10.02 -19.45 7.87
C ASN A 3 9.92 -18.13 8.66
N TYR A 4 9.08 -17.22 8.16
CA TYR A 4 8.80 -15.93 8.78
C TYR A 4 7.40 -15.93 9.41
N PRO A 5 7.17 -15.16 10.50
CA PRO A 5 5.87 -15.11 11.15
C PRO A 5 4.83 -14.39 10.27
N TYR A 6 3.59 -14.88 10.30
CA TYR A 6 2.44 -14.22 9.69
C TYR A 6 1.72 -13.36 10.73
N VAL A 7 1.46 -12.10 10.39
CA VAL A 7 0.60 -11.20 11.18
C VAL A 7 -0.67 -10.96 10.36
N LEU A 8 -1.80 -11.47 10.86
CA LEU A 8 -3.10 -11.21 10.25
C LEU A 8 -3.80 -10.09 11.01
N LEU A 9 -4.06 -8.98 10.32
CA LEU A 9 -4.85 -7.88 10.83
C LEU A 9 -6.23 -7.94 10.16
N ASN A 10 -7.28 -7.95 10.98
CA ASN A 10 -8.66 -7.85 10.51
C ASN A 10 -9.18 -6.43 10.77
N LYS A 11 -10.50 -6.21 10.75
CA LYS A 11 -11.15 -4.94 11.06
C LYS A 11 -10.56 -4.32 12.34
N VAL A 12 -9.76 -3.27 12.16
CA VAL A 12 -9.22 -2.43 13.23
C VAL A 12 -10.12 -1.20 13.35
N ASP A 13 -10.64 -0.96 14.55
CA ASP A 13 -11.45 0.22 14.82
C ASP A 13 -10.56 1.44 15.05
N PHE A 14 -10.86 2.53 14.33
CA PHE A 14 -10.21 3.81 14.60
C PHE A 14 -10.67 4.39 15.94
N ASN A 15 -9.80 5.18 16.58
CA ASN A 15 -10.16 5.88 17.82
C ASN A 15 -11.23 6.96 17.57
N ASP A 16 -11.92 7.38 18.62
CA ASP A 16 -13.07 8.29 18.49
C ASP A 16 -12.67 9.70 18.07
N ASP A 17 -11.46 10.16 18.42
CA ASP A 17 -10.98 11.46 17.99
C ASP A 17 -10.75 11.53 16.48
N PHE A 18 -10.21 10.46 15.89
CA PHE A 18 -10.08 10.34 14.45
C PHE A 18 -11.45 10.30 13.76
N LYS A 19 -12.42 9.56 14.32
CA LYS A 19 -13.78 9.50 13.76
C LYS A 19 -14.44 10.89 13.71
N LYS A 20 -14.20 11.76 14.71
CA LYS A 20 -14.74 13.13 14.75
C LYS A 20 -14.20 14.04 13.64
N LEU A 21 -13.04 13.71 13.04
CA LEU A 21 -12.47 14.49 11.93
C LEU A 21 -13.21 14.27 10.61
N ILE A 22 -14.06 13.23 10.54
CA ILE A 22 -14.75 12.84 9.31
C ILE A 22 -16.21 13.27 9.37
N ASP A 23 -16.61 14.11 8.42
CA ASP A 23 -17.98 14.58 8.23
C ASP A 23 -18.75 13.58 7.36
N GLU A 24 -19.58 12.74 7.98
CA GLU A 24 -20.32 11.65 7.32
C GLU A 24 -21.29 12.15 6.23
N ASP A 25 -21.82 13.37 6.36
CA ASP A 25 -22.71 13.95 5.36
C ASP A 25 -21.92 14.33 4.10
N LYS A 26 -20.73 14.92 4.27
CA LYS A 26 -19.81 15.19 3.15
C LYS A 26 -19.33 13.92 2.49
N VAL A 27 -19.01 12.88 3.26
CA VAL A 27 -18.63 11.57 2.69
C VAL A 27 -19.76 11.00 1.86
N THR A 28 -20.99 11.07 2.38
CA THR A 28 -22.18 10.57 1.68
C THR A 28 -22.38 11.29 0.35
N GLU A 29 -22.24 12.61 0.33
CA GLU A 29 -22.40 13.42 -0.89
C GLU A 29 -21.27 13.16 -1.91
N ALA A 30 -20.03 13.11 -1.44
CA ALA A 30 -18.88 12.75 -2.27
C ALA A 30 -19.05 11.37 -2.91
N CYS A 31 -19.54 10.38 -2.15
CA CYS A 31 -19.80 9.04 -2.67
C CYS A 31 -20.87 9.05 -3.76
N LYS A 32 -21.97 9.81 -3.61
CA LYS A 32 -22.99 9.91 -4.67
C LYS A 32 -22.40 10.44 -5.97
N LYS A 33 -21.52 11.45 -5.88
CA LYS A 33 -20.81 12.01 -7.04
C LYS A 33 -19.86 11.00 -7.68
N MET A 34 -19.10 10.25 -6.90
CA MET A 34 -18.18 9.23 -7.44
C MET A 34 -18.92 8.05 -8.10
N VAL A 35 -20.08 7.66 -7.55
CA VAL A 35 -20.94 6.63 -8.14
C VAL A 35 -21.47 7.07 -9.51
N SER A 36 -21.89 8.34 -9.65
CA SER A 36 -22.35 8.84 -10.97
C SER A 36 -21.23 8.95 -12.00
N GLN A 37 -19.97 8.99 -11.55
CA GLN A 37 -18.77 8.98 -12.39
C GLN A 37 -18.24 7.56 -12.68
N SER A 38 -18.95 6.50 -12.25
CA SER A 38 -18.53 5.10 -12.44
C SER A 38 -17.15 4.78 -11.86
N ILE A 39 -16.73 5.48 -10.80
CA ILE A 39 -15.46 5.21 -10.12
C ILE A 39 -15.56 3.86 -9.42
N ILE A 40 -14.56 3.00 -9.63
CA ILE A 40 -14.52 1.65 -9.04
C ILE A 40 -14.48 1.76 -7.51
N TYR A 41 -15.20 0.87 -6.82
CA TYR A 41 -15.38 0.87 -5.36
C TYR A 41 -16.10 2.07 -4.75
N SER A 42 -16.55 3.06 -5.54
CA SER A 42 -17.31 4.22 -5.05
C SER A 42 -18.61 3.83 -4.31
N GLY A 43 -19.20 2.67 -4.65
CA GLY A 43 -20.34 2.08 -3.95
C GLY A 43 -20.00 1.41 -2.61
N MET A 44 -18.73 1.08 -2.35
CA MET A 44 -18.25 0.48 -1.10
C MET A 44 -17.98 1.59 -0.07
N ARG A 45 -19.05 2.06 0.57
CA ARG A 45 -19.09 3.37 1.26
C ARG A 45 -17.97 3.62 2.28
N LYS A 46 -17.74 2.72 3.25
CA LYS A 46 -16.88 3.02 4.40
C LYS A 46 -15.73 2.03 4.61
N SER A 47 -15.94 0.75 4.30
CA SER A 47 -14.93 -0.30 4.53
C SER A 47 -13.69 -0.13 3.66
N TYR A 48 -13.86 0.15 2.35
CA TYR A 48 -12.73 0.36 1.43
C TYR A 48 -11.89 1.57 1.84
N ARG A 49 -12.56 2.71 2.10
CA ARG A 49 -11.90 3.95 2.54
C ARG A 49 -11.15 3.77 3.87
N ASN A 50 -11.75 3.06 4.81
CA ASN A 50 -11.09 2.71 6.07
C ASN A 50 -9.87 1.84 5.84
N MET A 51 -9.94 0.87 4.93
CA MET A 51 -8.82 0.00 4.57
C MET A 51 -7.67 0.82 3.97
N CYS A 52 -7.94 1.69 2.98
CA CYS A 52 -6.91 2.54 2.39
C CYS A 52 -6.29 3.50 3.42
N CYS A 53 -7.12 4.09 4.29
CA CYS A 53 -6.63 4.96 5.36
C CYS A 53 -5.76 4.19 6.37
N PHE A 54 -6.16 2.97 6.74
CA PHE A 54 -5.43 2.10 7.66
C PHE A 54 -4.05 1.71 7.09
N ASN A 55 -4.02 1.24 5.84
CA ASN A 55 -2.81 0.84 5.14
C ASN A 55 -1.88 2.03 4.85
N SER A 56 -2.40 3.25 4.75
CA SER A 56 -1.58 4.45 4.51
C SER A 56 -0.97 5.08 5.76
N GLY A 57 -1.40 4.71 6.98
CA GLY A 57 -1.06 5.52 8.15
C GLY A 57 -1.14 4.87 9.52
N PHE A 58 -1.64 3.64 9.62
CA PHE A 58 -1.88 2.97 10.90
C PHE A 58 -1.24 1.58 11.00
N PHE A 59 -1.20 0.80 9.92
CA PHE A 59 -0.78 -0.61 10.00
C PHE A 59 0.64 -0.78 10.58
N PHE A 60 1.60 0.06 10.16
CA PHE A 60 3.00 -0.01 10.62
C PHE A 60 3.17 0.45 12.09
N ARG A 61 2.15 1.11 12.66
CA ARG A 61 2.12 1.53 14.06
C ARG A 61 1.46 0.48 14.97
N HIS A 62 0.84 -0.56 14.40
CA HIS A 62 0.14 -1.59 15.15
C HIS A 62 1.09 -2.37 16.04
N ASP A 63 0.67 -2.72 17.27
CA ASP A 63 1.54 -3.37 18.27
C ASP A 63 2.13 -4.71 17.79
N LEU A 64 1.38 -5.43 16.97
CA LEU A 64 1.85 -6.68 16.37
C LEU A 64 2.90 -6.46 15.26
N VAL A 65 2.96 -5.27 14.66
CA VAL A 65 3.81 -4.96 13.50
C VAL A 65 5.03 -4.15 13.91
N LYS A 66 4.90 -3.19 14.84
CA LYS A 66 5.95 -2.22 15.23
C LYS A 66 7.27 -2.84 15.71
N LYS A 67 7.27 -4.12 16.06
CA LYS A 67 8.44 -4.89 16.48
C LYS A 67 9.28 -5.43 15.32
N TYR A 68 8.78 -5.36 14.08
CA TYR A 68 9.46 -5.83 12.89
C TYR A 68 10.02 -4.66 12.08
N HIS A 69 11.19 -4.86 11.46
CA HIS A 69 11.80 -3.87 10.57
C HIS A 69 11.21 -3.94 9.16
N TRP A 70 10.93 -5.16 8.68
CA TRP A 70 10.39 -5.43 7.36
C TRP A 70 9.03 -6.11 7.45
N TYR A 71 8.19 -5.86 6.44
CA TYR A 71 6.95 -6.60 6.23
C TYR A 71 6.79 -6.93 4.75
N TRP A 72 6.10 -8.03 4.48
CA TRP A 72 5.61 -8.35 3.13
C TRP A 72 4.09 -8.38 3.19
N ARG A 73 3.45 -7.42 2.52
CA ARG A 73 2.00 -7.40 2.38
C ARG A 73 1.53 -8.48 1.40
N ILE A 74 0.64 -9.34 1.89
CA ILE A 74 -0.01 -10.38 1.09
C ILE A 74 -1.52 -10.13 1.15
N GLU A 75 -2.17 -10.04 -0.01
CA GLU A 75 -3.62 -9.89 -0.11
C GLU A 75 -4.31 -11.23 -0.39
N PRO A 76 -5.62 -11.38 -0.11
CA PRO A 76 -6.38 -12.54 -0.55
C PRO A 76 -6.39 -12.68 -2.08
N ASN A 77 -6.50 -13.92 -2.57
CA ASN A 77 -6.61 -14.23 -4.01
C ASN A 77 -5.41 -13.80 -4.87
N VAL A 78 -4.23 -13.67 -4.26
CA VAL A 78 -2.98 -13.50 -5.00
C VAL A 78 -2.41 -14.84 -5.44
N HIS A 79 -1.64 -14.84 -6.52
CA HIS A 79 -0.90 -16.01 -6.96
C HIS A 79 0.57 -15.67 -7.17
N PHE A 80 1.44 -16.55 -6.69
CA PHE A 80 2.86 -16.54 -7.02
C PHE A 80 3.11 -17.58 -8.10
N HIS A 81 3.68 -17.15 -9.22
CA HIS A 81 3.86 -17.99 -10.40
C HIS A 81 5.24 -18.64 -10.48
N CYS A 82 6.20 -18.16 -9.69
CA CYS A 82 7.59 -18.61 -9.71
C CYS A 82 8.04 -19.05 -8.32
N ASN A 83 8.99 -19.97 -8.27
CA ASN A 83 9.68 -20.33 -7.04
C ASN A 83 10.61 -19.18 -6.62
N ILE A 84 10.48 -18.73 -5.38
CA ILE A 84 11.31 -17.65 -4.82
C ILE A 84 12.51 -18.29 -4.12
N ASN A 85 13.61 -18.39 -4.85
CA ASN A 85 14.82 -19.12 -4.43
C ASN A 85 15.82 -18.26 -3.63
N PHE A 86 15.44 -17.04 -3.28
CA PHE A 86 16.23 -16.11 -2.47
C PHE A 86 15.41 -15.57 -1.31
N ASN A 87 16.08 -14.98 -0.32
CA ASN A 87 15.43 -14.35 0.81
C ASN A 87 15.29 -12.83 0.57
N PRO A 88 14.08 -12.31 0.31
CA PRO A 88 13.91 -10.89 -0.02
C PRO A 88 14.25 -9.98 1.16
N PHE A 89 14.02 -10.41 2.41
CA PHE A 89 14.36 -9.59 3.57
C PHE A 89 15.88 -9.45 3.77
N VAL A 90 16.62 -10.54 3.54
CA VAL A 90 18.10 -10.50 3.56
C VAL A 90 18.62 -9.64 2.40
N TYR A 91 18.03 -9.75 1.21
CA TYR A 91 18.36 -8.89 0.08
C TYR A 91 18.16 -7.40 0.42
N MET A 92 17.07 -7.04 1.10
CA MET A 92 16.84 -5.65 1.52
C MET A 92 17.96 -5.12 2.41
N GLU A 93 18.40 -5.92 3.38
CA GLU A 93 19.49 -5.56 4.30
C GLU A 93 20.83 -5.45 3.57
N ASP A 94 21.23 -6.51 2.85
CA ASP A 94 22.54 -6.60 2.20
C ASP A 94 22.74 -5.49 1.15
N TYR A 95 21.68 -5.14 0.43
CA TYR A 95 21.70 -4.14 -0.64
C TYR A 95 21.08 -2.79 -0.23
N LYS A 96 20.79 -2.59 1.05
CA LYS A 96 20.26 -1.34 1.63
C LYS A 96 19.01 -0.80 0.93
N LYS A 97 18.12 -1.71 0.52
CA LYS A 97 16.84 -1.37 -0.11
C LYS A 97 15.82 -1.00 0.96
N ILE A 98 14.89 -0.11 0.62
CA ILE A 98 13.83 0.37 1.53
C ILE A 98 12.44 0.00 1.01
N TYR A 99 12.24 -0.06 -0.31
CA TYR A 99 10.94 -0.34 -0.91
C TYR A 99 11.08 -1.29 -2.10
N ILE A 100 10.20 -2.29 -2.17
CA ILE A 100 10.16 -3.30 -3.22
C ILE A 100 8.77 -3.35 -3.83
N PHE A 101 8.71 -3.56 -5.15
CA PHE A 101 7.46 -3.79 -5.87
C PHE A 101 7.63 -4.75 -7.04
N THR A 102 6.51 -5.34 -7.49
CA THR A 102 6.43 -6.26 -8.64
C THR A 102 5.46 -5.79 -9.73
N ILE A 103 4.51 -4.92 -9.40
CA ILE A 103 3.56 -4.33 -10.35
C ILE A 103 3.55 -2.82 -10.15
N ALA A 104 3.64 -2.05 -11.23
CA ALA A 104 3.41 -0.61 -11.25
C ALA A 104 2.30 -0.31 -12.26
N ILE A 105 1.34 0.53 -11.86
CA ILE A 105 0.18 0.93 -12.66
C ILE A 105 0.13 2.45 -12.66
N ASP A 106 -0.17 3.05 -13.81
CA ASP A 106 -0.30 4.50 -13.90
C ASP A 106 -1.55 4.98 -13.15
N THR A 107 -1.30 5.79 -12.12
CA THR A 107 -2.31 6.60 -11.43
C THR A 107 -1.79 8.02 -11.45
N THR A 108 -2.36 8.87 -12.30
CA THR A 108 -1.87 10.22 -12.63
C THR A 108 -1.43 11.06 -11.41
N TYR A 109 -0.13 11.23 -11.12
CA TYR A 109 0.50 12.35 -10.34
C TYR A 109 2.05 12.21 -10.35
N ASN A 110 2.81 13.31 -10.49
CA ASN A 110 4.29 13.37 -10.44
C ASN A 110 4.78 14.46 -9.46
N LEU A 111 5.38 14.13 -8.29
CA LEU A 111 5.97 15.10 -7.35
C LEU A 111 7.20 14.49 -6.58
N CYS A 112 8.19 15.32 -6.18
CA CYS A 112 9.49 14.99 -5.48
C CYS A 112 9.77 15.88 -4.22
N HIS A 113 10.28 15.34 -3.07
CA HIS A 113 11.11 15.98 -1.97
C HIS A 113 11.19 15.25 -0.58
N TYR A 114 12.30 15.48 0.16
CA TYR A 114 13.04 14.80 1.28
C TYR A 114 12.42 14.42 2.66
N VAL A 115 13.18 13.67 3.51
CA VAL A 115 12.74 12.85 4.69
C VAL A 115 13.07 13.29 6.12
N ALA A 116 11.99 13.41 6.90
CA ALA A 116 11.74 12.92 8.27
C ALA A 116 10.24 12.50 8.34
N THR A 117 9.71 12.06 7.20
CA THR A 117 8.48 12.65 6.64
C THR A 117 7.32 11.71 6.53
N TYR A 118 7.48 10.38 6.47
CA TYR A 118 6.34 9.54 6.12
C TYR A 118 5.23 9.56 7.18
N THR A 119 5.57 9.59 8.46
CA THR A 119 4.58 9.78 9.54
C THR A 119 3.90 11.13 9.44
N VAL A 120 4.68 12.22 9.26
CA VAL A 120 4.14 13.58 9.08
C VAL A 120 3.27 13.68 7.82
N PHE A 121 3.69 13.07 6.72
CA PHE A 121 3.00 13.03 5.44
C PHE A 121 1.70 12.25 5.55
N SER A 122 1.74 11.04 6.10
CA SER A 122 0.53 10.24 6.33
C SER A 122 -0.43 10.91 7.31
N ASP A 123 0.08 11.55 8.38
CA ASP A 123 -0.73 12.31 9.33
C ASP A 123 -1.37 13.55 8.69
N TYR A 124 -0.63 14.25 7.82
CA TYR A 124 -1.15 15.36 7.01
C TYR A 124 -2.24 14.89 6.03
N LEU A 125 -1.99 13.82 5.26
CA LEU A 125 -3.00 13.30 4.32
C LEU A 125 -4.29 12.87 5.04
N LYS A 126 -4.15 12.22 6.21
CA LYS A 126 -5.29 11.87 7.05
C LYS A 126 -6.07 13.12 7.50
N SER A 127 -5.39 14.21 7.86
CA SER A 127 -6.07 15.44 8.28
C SER A 127 -6.80 16.16 7.14
N GLN A 128 -6.42 15.93 5.89
CA GLN A 128 -7.14 16.49 4.73
C GLN A 128 -8.47 15.78 4.43
N GLY A 129 -8.65 14.56 4.93
CA GLY A 129 -9.87 13.78 4.71
C GLY A 129 -10.04 13.20 3.29
N GLY A 130 -9.02 13.28 2.43
CA GLY A 130 -9.10 12.81 1.03
C GLY A 130 -9.37 11.32 0.86
N PHE A 131 -8.97 10.48 1.82
CA PHE A 131 -9.40 9.06 1.89
C PHE A 131 -10.94 8.92 1.88
N TYR A 132 -11.63 9.88 2.49
CA TYR A 132 -13.07 9.89 2.67
C TYR A 132 -13.81 10.70 1.61
N TYR A 133 -13.31 11.89 1.29
CA TYR A 133 -13.97 12.83 0.38
C TYR A 133 -13.59 12.62 -1.10
N GLU A 134 -12.47 11.96 -1.40
CA GLU A 134 -11.94 11.81 -2.77
C GLU A 134 -11.58 10.37 -3.17
N GLN A 135 -11.55 9.43 -2.21
CA GLN A 135 -11.16 8.02 -2.41
C GLN A 135 -9.67 7.82 -2.65
N TRP A 136 -8.81 8.52 -1.89
CA TRP A 136 -7.38 8.23 -1.91
C TRP A 136 -7.09 6.76 -1.55
N ASP A 137 -6.24 6.14 -2.36
CA ASP A 137 -5.82 4.75 -2.23
C ASP A 137 -4.43 4.68 -1.59
N ASP A 138 -4.15 3.62 -0.85
CA ASP A 138 -2.85 3.46 -0.18
C ASP A 138 -1.69 3.18 -1.14
N MET A 139 -1.94 2.55 -2.30
CA MET A 139 -0.91 2.31 -3.30
C MET A 139 -0.27 3.61 -3.84
N PRO A 140 -1.04 4.61 -4.33
CA PRO A 140 -0.47 5.88 -4.75
C PRO A 140 0.13 6.68 -3.58
N VAL A 141 -0.42 6.58 -2.37
CA VAL A 141 0.16 7.23 -1.18
C VAL A 141 1.56 6.68 -0.87
N HIS A 142 1.73 5.35 -0.85
CA HIS A 142 3.04 4.72 -0.69
C HIS A 142 3.97 5.02 -1.86
N SER A 143 3.46 5.03 -3.09
CA SER A 143 4.27 5.31 -4.28
C SER A 143 4.82 6.73 -4.26
N ILE A 144 3.97 7.72 -3.99
CA ILE A 144 4.38 9.12 -3.81
C ILE A 144 5.40 9.20 -2.66
N ALA A 145 5.11 8.61 -1.49
CA ALA A 145 6.06 8.62 -0.39
C ALA A 145 7.42 8.01 -0.77
N ALA A 146 7.44 6.88 -1.47
CA ALA A 146 8.66 6.25 -1.94
C ALA A 146 9.43 7.15 -2.92
N THR A 147 8.76 7.78 -3.89
CA THR A 147 9.44 8.67 -4.86
C THR A 147 9.90 10.00 -4.25
N LEU A 148 9.19 10.50 -3.24
CA LEU A 148 9.53 11.73 -2.53
C LEU A 148 10.71 11.51 -1.58
N PHE A 149 10.67 10.41 -0.83
CA PHE A 149 11.46 10.22 0.39
C PHE A 149 12.55 9.17 0.26
N VAL A 150 12.47 8.24 -0.69
CA VAL A 150 13.45 7.17 -0.82
C VAL A 150 14.39 7.49 -1.98
N SER A 151 15.70 7.35 -1.77
CA SER A 151 16.66 7.49 -2.86
C SER A 151 16.40 6.42 -3.92
N LYS A 152 16.50 6.77 -5.19
CA LYS A 152 16.14 5.88 -6.31
C LYS A 152 16.85 4.52 -6.24
N ASP A 153 18.11 4.48 -5.81
CA ASP A 153 18.92 3.28 -5.64
C ASP A 153 18.44 2.36 -4.50
N GLN A 154 17.62 2.87 -3.59
CA GLN A 154 17.02 2.12 -2.49
C GLN A 154 15.61 1.58 -2.83
N ILE A 155 15.09 1.88 -4.02
CA ILE A 155 13.86 1.31 -4.57
C ILE A 155 14.22 0.15 -5.50
N GLN A 156 13.60 -1.02 -5.30
CA GLN A 156 13.87 -2.22 -6.07
C GLN A 156 12.61 -2.73 -6.77
N PHE A 157 12.69 -2.88 -8.08
CA PHE A 157 11.74 -3.72 -8.83
C PHE A 157 12.27 -5.16 -8.84
N PHE A 158 11.46 -6.14 -8.40
CA PHE A 158 11.82 -7.55 -8.52
C PHE A 158 11.19 -8.16 -9.76
N ASP A 159 12.00 -8.34 -10.80
CA ASP A 159 11.58 -9.02 -12.02
C ASP A 159 11.35 -10.51 -11.75
N GLU A 160 12.12 -11.09 -10.82
CA GLU A 160 12.19 -12.51 -10.47
C GLU A 160 10.95 -13.04 -9.74
N ILE A 161 10.09 -12.17 -9.20
CA ILE A 161 8.92 -12.57 -8.41
C ILE A 161 7.67 -12.51 -9.28
N GLY A 162 7.34 -13.61 -9.95
CA GLY A 162 6.07 -13.72 -10.69
C GLY A 162 4.87 -13.63 -9.75
N TYR A 163 4.04 -12.61 -9.94
CA TYR A 163 2.96 -12.25 -9.03
C TYR A 163 1.71 -11.82 -9.78
N LYS A 164 0.55 -12.30 -9.33
CA LYS A 164 -0.75 -11.94 -9.86
C LYS A 164 -1.67 -11.46 -8.76
N HIS A 165 -2.27 -10.30 -9.01
CA HIS A 165 -3.41 -9.79 -8.29
C HIS A 165 -4.38 -9.21 -9.32
N PHE A 166 -5.54 -9.85 -9.49
CA PHE A 166 -6.47 -9.54 -10.58
C PHE A 166 -6.79 -8.03 -10.65
N PRO A 167 -6.82 -7.42 -11.86
CA PRO A 167 -6.63 -8.03 -13.19
C PRO A 167 -5.17 -8.11 -13.67
N TYR A 168 -4.20 -7.71 -12.84
CA TYR A 168 -2.82 -7.54 -13.26
C TYR A 168 -1.97 -8.77 -12.93
N THR A 169 -1.00 -9.05 -13.80
CA THR A 169 -0.02 -10.12 -13.62
C THR A 169 1.33 -9.59 -14.02
N HIS A 170 2.32 -9.74 -13.14
CA HIS A 170 3.73 -9.61 -13.46
C HIS A 170 4.31 -11.00 -13.72
N CYS A 171 4.91 -11.17 -14.89
CA CYS A 171 5.62 -12.37 -15.28
C CYS A 171 7.10 -12.02 -15.46
N PRO A 172 8.03 -12.74 -14.83
CA PRO A 172 9.47 -12.52 -15.04
C PRO A 172 9.82 -12.64 -16.51
N ARG A 173 10.75 -11.80 -16.97
CA ARG A 173 11.21 -11.81 -18.38
C ARG A 173 12.12 -12.99 -18.70
N ASP A 174 12.78 -13.55 -17.69
CA ASP A 174 13.61 -14.74 -17.84
C ASP A 174 12.73 -15.98 -18.08
N GLU A 175 12.93 -16.64 -19.23
CA GLU A 175 12.18 -17.82 -19.63
C GLU A 175 12.40 -19.03 -18.74
N GLU A 176 13.55 -19.12 -18.06
CA GLU A 176 13.86 -20.25 -17.18
C GLU A 176 13.10 -20.16 -15.85
N MET A 177 12.54 -19.00 -15.51
CA MET A 177 11.87 -18.78 -14.22
C MET A 177 10.40 -19.22 -14.18
N TRP A 178 9.75 -19.40 -15.33
CA TRP A 178 8.34 -19.84 -15.41
C TRP A 178 8.16 -21.23 -16.03
N ARG A 179 9.24 -21.89 -16.43
CA ARG A 179 9.24 -23.28 -16.95
C ARG A 179 9.30 -24.32 -15.83
#